data_AF-A0A8B5ZGJ0-F1
#
_entry.id   AF-A0A8B5ZGJ0-F1
#
_cell.length_a   1.000
_cell.length_b   1.000
_cell.length_c   1.000
_cell.angle_alpha   90.00
_cell.angle_beta   90.00
_cell.angle_gamma   90.00
#
_symmetry.space_group_name_H-M   'P 1'
#
loop_
_entity.id
_entity.type
_entity.pdbx_description
1 polymer ?
#
loop_
_entity_poly.entity_id
_entity_poly.type
_entity_poly.pdbx_seq_one_letter_code
_entity_poly.pdbx_strand_id
1 'polypeptide(L)'
;MLYAKALSIGDKIGFFSPSSPATAFAPNRFQRAKAYLKAQGFELVEGSLTGKSDYYRSGSIRERAEELNQLIRDPNVRCIMSTIGGNNSNSLLPYIDYEALRNDPKIIIGYSDVTALLLGIYAQTGLITFYGPALVASFGEYPPLVDETFHSFIDLL
;
A
#
# COMPACT_ATOMS: atom_id res chain seq x y z
N MET A 1 9.62 -13.22 -15.11
CA MET A 1 9.36 -12.16 -14.13
C MET A 1 8.32 -11.23 -14.72
N LEU A 2 7.34 -10.83 -13.93
CA LEU A 2 6.26 -9.92 -14.31
C LEU A 2 6.60 -8.54 -13.77
N TYR A 3 6.38 -7.49 -14.56
CA TYR A 3 6.72 -6.12 -14.20
C TYR A 3 5.49 -5.22 -14.27
N ALA A 4 5.35 -4.35 -13.27
CA ALA A 4 4.40 -3.25 -13.31
C ALA A 4 4.92 -2.13 -14.22
N LYS A 5 4.02 -1.25 -14.66
CA LYS A 5 4.41 0.01 -15.31
C LYS A 5 5.11 0.92 -14.30
N ALA A 6 6.08 1.70 -14.77
CA ALA A 6 6.73 2.74 -13.99
C ALA A 6 5.70 3.77 -13.50
N LEU A 7 5.94 4.34 -12.33
CA LEU A 7 5.10 5.35 -11.72
C LEU A 7 5.36 6.72 -12.36
N SER A 8 4.33 7.52 -12.52
CA SER A 8 4.45 8.90 -13.01
C SER A 8 3.71 9.86 -12.09
N ILE A 9 4.20 11.10 -11.99
CA ILE A 9 3.47 12.18 -11.29
C ILE A 9 2.09 12.33 -11.94
N GLY A 10 1.04 12.41 -11.11
CA GLY A 10 -0.35 12.37 -11.54
C GLY A 10 -1.00 10.99 -11.48
N ASP A 11 -0.23 9.91 -11.33
CA ASP A 11 -0.79 8.57 -11.13
C ASP A 11 -1.56 8.46 -9.81
N LYS A 12 -2.48 7.50 -9.76
CA LYS A 12 -3.22 7.16 -8.53
C LYS A 12 -2.47 6.14 -7.71
N ILE A 13 -2.22 6.50 -6.46
CA ILE A 13 -1.73 5.61 -5.42
C ILE A 13 -2.93 5.17 -4.56
N GLY A 14 -3.29 3.90 -4.68
CA GLY A 14 -4.23 3.24 -3.78
C GLY A 14 -3.52 2.85 -2.48
N PHE A 15 -4.17 3.01 -1.34
CA PHE A 15 -3.60 2.57 -0.07
C PHE A 15 -4.55 1.68 0.74
N PHE A 16 -3.98 0.71 1.45
CA PHE A 16 -4.75 -0.31 2.20
C PHE A 16 -4.10 -0.62 3.56
N SER A 17 -4.88 -1.15 4.49
CA SER A 17 -4.45 -1.43 5.87
C SER A 17 -4.46 -2.94 6.13
N PRO A 18 -3.40 -3.69 5.77
CA PRO A 18 -3.42 -5.15 5.82
C PRO A 18 -3.33 -5.73 7.23
N SER A 19 -3.00 -4.92 8.24
CA SER A 19 -2.90 -5.35 9.63
C SER A 19 -3.37 -4.23 10.56
N SER A 20 -2.47 -3.44 11.16
CA SER A 20 -2.83 -2.49 12.21
C SER A 20 -3.61 -1.27 11.65
N PRO A 21 -4.61 -0.74 12.38
CA PRO A 21 -5.49 0.33 11.89
C PRO A 21 -4.88 1.73 12.05
N ALA A 22 -3.69 1.98 11.48
CA ALA A 22 -2.98 3.26 11.69
C ALA A 22 -3.72 4.49 11.18
N THR A 23 -4.61 4.33 10.20
CA THR A 23 -5.49 5.42 9.76
C THR A 23 -6.48 5.86 10.84
N ALA A 24 -6.81 4.97 11.80
CA ALA A 24 -7.66 5.26 12.95
C ALA A 24 -6.87 5.67 14.20
N PHE A 25 -5.78 4.97 14.56
CA PHE A 25 -5.04 5.28 15.81
C PHE A 25 -3.96 6.37 15.65
N ALA A 26 -3.52 6.68 14.43
CA ALA A 26 -2.53 7.72 14.14
C ALA A 26 -3.06 8.75 13.12
N PRO A 27 -4.24 9.35 13.33
CA PRO A 27 -4.93 10.16 12.32
C PRO A 27 -4.10 11.38 11.91
N ASN A 28 -3.39 12.03 12.83
CA ASN A 28 -2.57 13.21 12.53
C ASN A 28 -1.40 12.86 11.59
N ARG A 29 -0.74 11.72 11.81
CA ARG A 29 0.36 11.26 10.96
C ARG A 29 -0.15 10.79 9.60
N PHE A 30 -1.31 10.14 9.57
CA PHE A 30 -1.99 9.75 8.34
C PHE A 30 -2.39 10.97 7.49
N GLN A 31 -2.99 12.00 8.07
CA GLN A 31 -3.35 13.21 7.31
C GLN A 31 -2.13 13.93 6.77
N ARG A 32 -1.04 14.02 7.54
CA ARG A 32 0.23 14.58 7.06
C ARG A 32 0.77 13.79 5.87
N ALA A 33 0.77 12.45 5.95
CA ALA A 33 1.22 11.59 4.85
C ALA A 33 0.41 11.82 3.56
N LYS A 34 -0.92 11.90 3.68
CA LYS A 34 -1.80 12.19 2.54
C LYS A 34 -1.53 13.56 1.96
N ALA A 35 -1.39 14.58 2.81
CA ALA A 35 -1.09 15.94 2.38
C ALA A 35 0.26 16.02 1.66
N TYR A 36 1.27 15.31 2.15
CA TYR A 36 2.59 15.24 1.55
C TYR A 36 2.53 14.67 0.13
N LEU A 37 2.00 13.46 -0.08
CA LEU A 37 1.95 12.86 -1.42
C LEU A 37 1.06 13.65 -2.40
N LYS A 38 -0.04 14.23 -1.92
CA LYS A 38 -0.88 15.11 -2.75
C LYS A 38 -0.13 16.37 -3.19
N ALA A 39 0.69 16.96 -2.33
CA ALA A 39 1.53 18.11 -2.67
C ALA A 39 2.61 17.75 -3.70
N GLN A 40 3.04 16.48 -3.76
CA GLN A 40 3.92 15.96 -4.81
C GLN A 40 3.20 15.66 -6.14
N GLY A 41 1.88 15.89 -6.22
CA GLY A 41 1.10 15.74 -7.45
C GLY A 41 0.47 14.36 -7.64
N PHE A 42 0.45 13.51 -6.62
CA PHE A 42 -0.26 12.22 -6.69
C PHE A 42 -1.73 12.33 -6.28
N GLU A 43 -2.57 11.55 -6.96
CA GLU A 43 -3.93 11.30 -6.52
C GLU A 43 -3.96 10.08 -5.59
N LEU A 44 -4.76 10.15 -4.52
CA LEU A 44 -4.83 9.07 -3.52
C LEU A 44 -6.21 8.42 -3.52
N VAL A 45 -6.23 7.09 -3.60
CA VAL A 45 -7.44 6.26 -3.51
C VAL A 45 -7.45 5.54 -2.16
N GLU A 46 -8.45 5.84 -1.34
CA GLU A 46 -8.56 5.24 -0.01
C GLU A 46 -9.11 3.81 -0.10
N GLY A 47 -8.43 2.86 0.55
CA GLY A 47 -8.97 1.52 0.76
C GLY A 47 -10.23 1.56 1.64
N SER A 48 -11.12 0.58 1.45
CA SER A 48 -12.44 0.53 2.10
C SER A 48 -12.40 0.40 3.63
N LEU A 49 -11.26 0.05 4.23
CA LEU A 49 -11.06 0.00 5.69
C LEU A 49 -10.36 1.24 6.26
N THR A 50 -10.20 2.29 5.46
CA THR A 50 -9.67 3.57 5.94
C THR A 50 -10.54 4.13 7.07
N GLY A 51 -9.93 4.46 8.20
CA GLY A 51 -10.62 4.94 9.40
C GLY A 51 -11.38 3.87 10.19
N LYS A 52 -11.36 2.60 9.75
CA LYS A 52 -11.95 1.47 10.48
C LYS A 52 -10.96 0.89 11.49
N SER A 53 -11.51 0.24 12.51
CA SER A 53 -10.74 -0.41 13.56
C SER A 53 -11.53 -1.59 14.13
N ASP A 54 -10.91 -2.78 14.10
CA ASP A 54 -11.30 -3.99 14.81
C ASP A 54 -10.22 -4.27 15.86
N TYR A 55 -10.21 -3.43 16.89
CA TYR A 55 -9.22 -3.41 17.98
C TYR A 55 -7.76 -3.31 17.48
N TYR A 56 -7.07 -4.44 17.35
CA TYR A 56 -5.65 -4.51 16.97
C TYR A 56 -5.43 -4.54 15.45
N ARG A 57 -6.50 -4.68 14.66
CA ARG A 57 -6.45 -4.77 13.19
C ARG A 57 -7.50 -3.86 12.54
N SER A 58 -7.42 -3.62 11.23
CA SER A 58 -8.34 -2.75 10.48
C SER A 58 -9.72 -3.38 10.20
N GLY A 59 -9.79 -4.71 10.16
CA GLY A 59 -11.01 -5.47 9.93
C GLY A 59 -10.75 -6.97 9.96
N SER A 60 -11.79 -7.76 9.68
CA SER A 60 -11.66 -9.21 9.54
C SER A 60 -10.68 -9.58 8.42
N ILE A 61 -10.27 -10.84 8.37
CA ILE A 61 -9.35 -11.33 7.33
C ILE A 61 -9.93 -11.11 5.92
N ARG A 62 -11.23 -11.40 5.75
CA ARG A 62 -11.92 -11.27 4.45
C ARG A 62 -12.07 -9.82 4.02
N GLU A 63 -12.42 -8.92 4.95
CA GLU A 63 -12.53 -7.50 4.66
C GLU A 63 -11.18 -6.91 4.24
N ARG A 64 -10.09 -7.26 4.93
CA ARG A 64 -8.73 -6.79 4.57
C ARG A 64 -8.25 -7.33 3.23
N ALA A 65 -8.57 -8.58 2.92
CA ALA A 65 -8.26 -9.15 1.60
C ALA A 65 -9.05 -8.45 0.50
N GLU A 66 -10.33 -8.18 0.74
CA GLU A 66 -11.18 -7.50 -0.24
C GLU A 66 -10.79 -6.03 -0.42
N GLU A 67 -10.36 -5.33 0.63
CA GLU A 67 -9.78 -3.97 0.50
C GLU A 67 -8.60 -3.97 -0.49
N LEU A 68 -7.68 -4.93 -0.36
CA LEU A 68 -6.58 -5.07 -1.30
C LEU A 68 -7.08 -5.43 -2.71
N ASN A 69 -7.97 -6.41 -2.84
CA ASN A 69 -8.47 -6.87 -4.14
C ASN A 69 -9.25 -5.78 -4.89
N GLN A 70 -9.97 -4.90 -4.20
CA GLN A 70 -10.62 -3.73 -4.79
C GLN A 70 -9.60 -2.83 -5.49
N LEU A 71 -8.46 -2.55 -4.84
CA LEU A 71 -7.38 -1.76 -5.42
C LEU A 71 -6.66 -2.50 -6.57
N ILE A 72 -6.51 -3.83 -6.47
CA ILE A 72 -5.96 -4.66 -7.56
C ILE A 72 -6.86 -4.59 -8.79
N ARG A 73 -8.18 -4.59 -8.61
CA ARG A 73 -9.15 -4.59 -9.72
C ARG A 73 -9.43 -3.20 -10.28
N ASP A 74 -9.04 -2.12 -9.60
CA ASP A 74 -9.24 -0.76 -10.09
C ASP A 74 -8.27 -0.43 -11.25
N PRO A 75 -8.75 -0.23 -12.48
CA PRO A 75 -7.88 0.05 -13.62
C PRO A 75 -7.22 1.44 -13.55
N ASN A 76 -7.60 2.32 -12.63
CA ASN A 76 -7.00 3.64 -12.49
C ASN A 76 -5.82 3.66 -11.51
N VAL A 77 -5.71 2.67 -10.61
CA VAL A 77 -4.63 2.59 -9.62
C VAL A 77 -3.37 1.99 -10.25
N ARG A 78 -2.23 2.65 -10.11
CA ARG A 78 -0.93 2.17 -10.63
C ARG A 78 0.03 1.71 -9.53
N CYS A 79 -0.11 2.25 -8.33
CA CYS A 79 0.63 1.82 -7.14
C CYS A 79 -0.33 1.49 -5.99
N ILE A 80 -0.13 0.35 -5.34
CA ILE A 80 -0.82 -0.06 -4.13
C ILE A 80 0.19 -0.03 -2.98
N MET A 81 -0.04 0.86 -2.02
CA MET A 81 0.86 1.15 -0.91
C MET A 81 0.22 0.74 0.41
N SER A 82 0.94 0.02 1.27
CA SER A 82 0.43 -0.24 2.62
C SER A 82 0.37 1.05 3.44
N THR A 83 -0.63 1.18 4.31
CA THR A 83 -0.69 2.31 5.26
C THR A 83 0.35 2.15 6.36
N ILE A 84 0.46 0.93 6.89
CA ILE A 84 1.41 0.50 7.92
C ILE A 84 1.53 -1.04 7.88
N GLY A 85 2.48 -1.59 8.64
CA GLY A 85 2.57 -3.03 8.93
C GLY A 85 1.68 -3.49 10.09
N GLY A 86 2.21 -4.38 10.93
CA GLY A 86 1.52 -5.01 12.05
C GLY A 86 2.00 -6.45 12.26
N ASN A 87 1.07 -7.41 12.29
CA ASN A 87 1.37 -8.83 12.52
C ASN A 87 0.41 -9.80 11.80
N ASN A 88 -0.44 -9.30 10.89
CA ASN A 88 -1.60 -10.06 10.43
C ASN A 88 -1.78 -10.08 8.91
N SER A 89 -0.86 -9.49 8.13
CA SER A 89 -0.98 -9.44 6.68
C SER A 89 -0.95 -10.83 6.03
N ASN A 90 -0.17 -11.77 6.59
CA ASN A 90 -0.06 -13.14 6.10
C ASN A 90 -1.42 -13.88 6.01
N SER A 91 -2.40 -13.48 6.82
CA SER A 91 -3.74 -14.06 6.84
C SER A 91 -4.51 -13.81 5.53
N LEU A 92 -4.13 -12.80 4.76
CA LEU A 92 -4.78 -12.44 3.50
C LEU A 92 -4.34 -13.34 2.34
N LEU A 93 -3.19 -14.01 2.43
CA LEU A 93 -2.57 -14.74 1.31
C LEU A 93 -3.49 -15.73 0.59
N PRO A 94 -4.37 -16.50 1.26
CA PRO A 94 -5.28 -17.41 0.57
C PRO A 94 -6.40 -16.72 -0.22
N TYR A 95 -6.55 -15.40 -0.10
CA TYR A 95 -7.72 -14.65 -0.56
C TYR A 95 -7.38 -13.50 -1.52
N ILE A 96 -6.09 -13.33 -1.85
CA ILE A 96 -5.65 -12.34 -2.83
C ILE A 96 -6.05 -12.80 -4.23
N ASP A 97 -6.54 -11.88 -5.03
CA ASP A 97 -6.87 -12.09 -6.43
C ASP A 97 -5.60 -12.03 -7.30
N TYR A 98 -4.80 -13.09 -7.22
CA TYR A 98 -3.54 -13.18 -7.96
C TYR A 98 -3.72 -13.13 -9.48
N GLU A 99 -4.84 -13.65 -10.02
CA GLU A 99 -5.12 -13.61 -11.45
C GLU A 99 -5.37 -12.18 -11.93
N ALA A 100 -6.16 -11.40 -11.19
CA ALA A 100 -6.37 -9.99 -11.51
C ALA A 100 -5.04 -9.22 -11.52
N LEU A 101 -4.15 -9.52 -10.57
CA LEU A 101 -2.83 -8.89 -10.52
C LEU A 101 -1.90 -9.33 -11.65
N ARG A 102 -2.01 -10.57 -12.16
CA ARG A 102 -1.28 -10.98 -13.37
C ARG A 102 -1.79 -10.27 -14.63
N ASN A 103 -3.10 -10.04 -14.70
CA ASN A 103 -3.74 -9.42 -15.87
C ASN A 103 -3.50 -7.90 -15.97
N ASP A 104 -3.47 -7.19 -14.84
CA ASP A 104 -3.09 -5.77 -14.78
C ASP A 104 -2.07 -5.54 -13.65
N PRO A 105 -0.77 -5.78 -13.91
CA PRO A 105 0.28 -5.66 -12.90
C PRO A 105 0.43 -4.22 -12.40
N LYS A 106 0.50 -4.08 -11.07
CA LYS A 106 0.64 -2.79 -10.36
C LYS A 106 1.85 -2.82 -9.44
N ILE A 107 2.43 -1.65 -9.16
CA ILE A 107 3.47 -1.54 -8.13
C ILE A 107 2.83 -1.90 -6.79
N ILE A 108 3.36 -2.90 -6.09
CA ILE A 108 2.98 -3.22 -4.72
C ILE A 108 4.15 -2.85 -3.81
N ILE A 109 3.91 -1.93 -2.87
CA ILE A 109 4.96 -1.38 -2.02
C ILE A 109 4.55 -1.30 -0.54
N GLY A 110 5.51 -1.57 0.32
CA GLY A 110 5.40 -1.46 1.76
C GLY A 110 6.59 -2.14 2.42
N TYR A 111 6.56 -2.29 3.74
CA TYR A 111 7.63 -2.96 4.48
C TYR A 111 7.11 -3.54 5.80
N SER A 112 8.00 -4.14 6.60
CA SER A 112 7.67 -4.77 7.88
C SER A 112 6.74 -5.96 7.70
N ASP A 113 5.64 -6.08 8.44
CA ASP A 113 4.64 -7.17 8.32
C ASP A 113 4.16 -7.41 6.87
N VAL A 114 4.14 -6.35 6.05
CA VAL A 114 3.71 -6.40 4.64
C VAL A 114 4.63 -7.31 3.81
N THR A 115 5.82 -7.67 4.30
CA THR A 115 6.73 -8.67 3.71
C THR A 115 6.00 -9.94 3.31
N ALA A 116 5.06 -10.43 4.13
CA ALA A 116 4.31 -11.63 3.80
C ALA A 116 3.53 -11.46 2.49
N LEU A 117 2.94 -10.29 2.25
CA LEU A 117 2.24 -9.98 1.00
C LEU A 117 3.21 -9.78 -0.16
N LEU A 118 4.30 -9.03 0.03
CA LEU A 118 5.28 -8.78 -1.02
C LEU A 118 5.85 -10.10 -1.56
N LEU A 119 6.33 -10.96 -0.65
CA LEU A 119 6.89 -12.26 -1.01
C LEU A 119 5.83 -13.24 -1.49
N GLY A 120 4.63 -13.24 -0.89
CA GLY A 120 3.53 -14.10 -1.32
C GLY A 120 3.06 -13.78 -2.74
N ILE A 121 2.91 -12.49 -3.06
CA ILE A 121 2.58 -12.02 -4.40
C ILE A 121 3.68 -12.38 -5.39
N TYR A 122 4.95 -12.12 -5.06
CA TYR A 122 6.07 -12.52 -5.90
C TYR A 122 6.07 -14.04 -6.17
N ALA A 123 5.88 -14.86 -5.13
CA ALA A 123 5.88 -16.31 -5.26
C ALA A 123 4.72 -16.84 -6.14
N GLN A 124 3.54 -16.23 -6.05
CA GLN A 124 2.36 -16.66 -6.80
C GLN A 124 2.29 -16.13 -8.23
N THR A 125 2.94 -15.00 -8.52
CA THR A 125 2.77 -14.28 -9.80
C THR A 125 4.06 -14.02 -10.57
N GLY A 126 5.21 -14.08 -9.89
CA GLY A 126 6.49 -13.60 -10.42
C GLY A 126 6.57 -12.08 -10.57
N LEU A 127 5.61 -11.31 -10.03
CA LEU A 127 5.60 -9.85 -10.04
C LEU A 127 6.70 -9.28 -9.15
N ILE A 128 7.53 -8.40 -9.70
CA ILE A 128 8.51 -7.66 -8.90
C ILE A 128 7.77 -6.67 -7.99
N THR A 129 7.82 -6.94 -6.68
CA THR A 129 7.27 -6.08 -5.62
C THR A 129 8.38 -5.29 -4.92
N PHE A 130 8.02 -4.22 -4.20
CA PHE A 130 8.98 -3.28 -3.64
C PHE A 130 8.95 -3.28 -2.12
N TYR A 131 10.12 -3.48 -1.51
CA TYR A 131 10.31 -3.22 -0.08
C TYR A 131 10.65 -1.74 0.10
N GLY A 132 9.69 -0.95 0.56
CA GLY A 132 9.79 0.50 0.53
C GLY A 132 8.70 1.20 1.34
N PRO A 133 8.45 2.49 1.09
CA PRO A 133 7.58 3.31 1.92
C PRO A 133 6.18 2.72 2.17
N ALA A 134 5.74 2.81 3.43
CA ALA A 134 4.35 2.65 3.82
C ALA A 134 3.77 4.04 4.17
N LEU A 135 2.55 4.34 3.78
CA LEU A 135 2.01 5.71 3.79
C LEU A 135 2.20 6.43 5.14
N VAL A 136 1.66 5.87 6.23
CA VAL A 136 1.67 6.53 7.55
C VAL A 136 3.08 6.52 8.14
N ALA A 137 3.77 5.39 8.06
CA ALA A 137 5.07 5.23 8.71
C ALA A 137 6.18 6.02 7.99
N SER A 138 6.12 6.14 6.67
CA SER A 138 7.17 6.76 5.85
C SER A 138 6.82 8.19 5.45
N PHE A 139 5.72 8.42 4.74
CA PHE A 139 5.35 9.76 4.28
C PHE A 139 4.68 10.62 5.36
N GLY A 140 4.33 10.01 6.48
CA GLY A 140 3.98 10.73 7.70
C GLY A 140 5.20 11.22 8.48
N GLU A 141 6.43 10.98 8.03
CA GLU A 141 7.62 11.51 8.71
C GLU A 141 7.69 13.05 8.59
N TYR A 142 8.40 13.71 9.52
CA TYR A 142 8.65 15.14 9.37
C TYR A 142 9.88 15.37 8.48
N PRO A 143 9.96 16.51 7.78
CA PRO A 143 11.20 16.96 7.17
C PRO A 143 12.35 17.04 8.20
N PRO A 144 13.61 16.81 7.76
CA PRO A 144 14.02 16.64 6.36
C PRO A 144 13.95 15.19 5.82
N LEU A 145 13.75 14.19 6.69
CA LEU A 145 13.94 12.78 6.32
C LEU A 145 12.86 12.24 5.37
N VAL A 146 11.66 12.84 5.40
CA VAL A 146 10.59 12.49 4.45
C VAL A 146 10.95 12.84 3.01
N ASP A 147 11.76 13.88 2.80
CA ASP A 147 12.15 14.35 1.48
C ASP A 147 13.18 13.39 0.85
N GLU A 148 14.13 12.89 1.63
CA GLU A 148 15.07 11.84 1.20
C GLU A 148 14.36 10.52 0.86
N THR A 149 13.37 10.15 1.69
CA THR A 149 12.51 8.99 1.45
C THR A 149 11.75 9.14 0.13
N PHE A 150 11.19 10.33 -0.13
CA PHE A 150 10.46 10.61 -1.36
C PHE A 150 11.38 10.62 -2.59
N HIS A 151 12.57 11.19 -2.47
CA HIS A 151 13.55 11.23 -3.56
C HIS A 151 13.89 9.81 -4.04
N SER A 152 14.21 8.89 -3.11
CA SER A 152 14.47 7.50 -3.49
C SER A 152 13.22 6.80 -4.04
N PHE A 153 12.03 7.11 -3.52
CA PHE A 153 10.78 6.52 -3.98
C PHE A 153 10.48 6.89 -5.44
N ILE A 154 10.66 8.15 -5.83
CA ILE A 154 10.32 8.62 -7.18
C ILE A 154 11.42 8.35 -8.21
N ASP A 155 12.69 8.24 -7.79
CA ASP A 155 13.79 7.90 -8.68
C ASP A 155 13.74 6.42 -9.13
N LEU A 156 13.18 5.54 -8.28
CA LEU A 156 13.20 4.10 -8.49
C LEU A 156 11.92 3.54 -9.13
N LEU A 157 10.77 4.20 -8.97
CA LEU A 157 9.46 3.72 -9.43
C LEU A 157 9.00 4.41 -10.70
#